data_AF-A0A5M5C4C6-F1
#
_entry.id   AF-A0A5M5C4C6-F1
#
_cell.length_a   1.000
_cell.length_b   1.000
_cell.length_c   1.000
_cell.angle_alpha   90.00
_cell.angle_beta   90.00
_cell.angle_gamma   90.00
#
_symmetry.space_group_name_H-M   'P 1'
#
loop_
_entity.id
_entity.type
_entity.pdbx_description
1 polymer ?
#
loop_
_entity_poly.entity_id
_entity_poly.type
_entity_poly.pdbx_seq_one_letter_code
_entity_poly.pdbx_strand_id
1 'polypeptide(L)'
;MEGWIVLGLILIVIAYFFGRIGFAFEEDKEQSEYAKTNVAIDKAIDAEDNKTRNLVISTLKEIGCQPEVDDEDRICFKYQGEEFFIDADNNYQFVTLWDTWWLCVDLDNANVENLKEAINLNNINTIVSTVYSIDEDNNQMGIHCKAIIVFTPSITNRGNYLKTILNDCFKAHDLLKERFIRLNFKQEKHEAKRVVIKGFN
;
A
#
# COMPACT_ATOMS: atom_id res chain seq x y z
N MET A 1 37.87 -66.81 22.39
CA MET A 1 36.60 -66.07 22.54
C MET A 1 36.81 -64.56 22.73
N GLU A 2 37.87 -64.12 23.42
CA GLU A 2 38.08 -62.70 23.74
C GLU A 2 38.36 -61.79 22.54
N GLY A 3 39.13 -62.24 21.53
CA GLY A 3 39.45 -61.42 20.34
C GLY A 3 38.26 -61.02 19.47
N TRP A 4 37.20 -61.83 19.46
CA TRP A 4 35.97 -61.55 18.68
C TRP A 4 35.08 -60.50 19.36
N ILE A 5 35.09 -60.47 20.69
CA ILE A 5 34.37 -59.46 21.50
C ILE A 5 35.03 -58.09 21.32
N VAL A 6 36.37 -58.05 21.33
CA VAL A 6 37.13 -56.82 21.09
C VAL A 6 36.89 -56.28 19.68
N LEU A 7 36.88 -57.16 18.66
CA LEU A 7 36.57 -56.77 17.28
C LEU A 7 35.15 -56.20 17.13
N GLY A 8 34.17 -56.80 17.79
CA GLY A 8 32.78 -56.32 17.78
C GLY A 8 32.63 -54.92 18.41
N LEU A 9 33.32 -54.66 19.52
CA LEU A 9 33.32 -53.34 20.16
C LEU A 9 33.97 -52.27 19.27
N ILE A 10 35.08 -52.60 18.59
CA ILE A 10 35.74 -51.70 17.65
C ILE A 10 34.79 -51.32 16.49
N LEU A 11 34.07 -52.28 15.93
CA LEU A 11 33.12 -52.02 14.84
C LEU A 11 31.96 -51.12 15.25
N ILE A 12 31.43 -51.27 16.48
CA ILE A 12 30.36 -50.40 17.01
C ILE A 12 30.85 -48.96 17.17
N VAL A 13 32.06 -48.77 17.70
CA VAL A 13 32.67 -47.44 17.87
C VAL A 13 32.88 -46.78 16.51
N ILE A 14 33.41 -47.53 15.53
CA ILE A 14 33.59 -47.05 14.16
C ILE A 14 32.25 -46.63 13.54
N ALA A 15 31.20 -47.44 13.65
CA ALA A 15 29.87 -47.12 13.14
C ALA A 15 29.28 -45.86 13.79
N TYR A 16 29.48 -45.68 15.10
CA TYR A 16 29.04 -44.47 15.82
C TYR A 16 29.74 -43.20 15.31
N PHE A 17 31.06 -43.24 15.13
CA PHE A 17 31.81 -42.10 14.59
C PHE A 17 31.43 -41.80 13.14
N PHE A 18 31.28 -42.82 12.28
CA PHE A 18 30.81 -42.60 10.91
C PHE A 18 29.40 -41.99 10.86
N GLY A 19 28.49 -42.42 11.73
CA GLY A 19 27.15 -41.82 11.83
C GLY A 19 27.18 -40.35 12.27
N ARG A 20 27.97 -40.03 13.30
CA ARG A 20 28.19 -38.64 13.77
C ARG A 20 28.79 -37.73 12.71
N ILE A 21 29.82 -38.22 12.01
CA ILE A 21 30.50 -37.49 10.95
C ILE A 21 29.55 -37.28 9.76
N GLY A 22 28.81 -38.32 9.36
CA GLY A 22 27.82 -38.24 8.29
C GLY A 22 26.72 -37.21 8.58
N PHE A 23 26.17 -37.22 9.80
CA PHE A 23 25.15 -36.25 10.22
C PHE A 23 25.68 -34.80 10.18
N ALA A 24 26.91 -34.56 10.68
CA ALA A 24 27.52 -33.24 10.64
C ALA A 24 27.78 -32.75 9.20
N PHE A 25 28.21 -33.63 8.30
CA PHE A 25 28.37 -33.28 6.88
C PHE A 25 27.05 -32.93 6.20
N GLU A 26 25.96 -33.60 6.55
CA GLU A 26 24.64 -33.34 6.01
C GLU A 26 24.09 -31.99 6.49
N GLU A 27 24.25 -31.68 7.78
CA GLU A 27 23.91 -30.38 8.38
C GLU A 27 24.74 -29.23 7.77
N ASP A 28 26.06 -29.40 7.63
CA ASP A 28 26.94 -28.42 6.97
C ASP A 28 26.54 -28.18 5.51
N LYS A 29 26.16 -29.24 4.79
CA LYS A 29 25.70 -29.15 3.40
C LYS A 29 24.39 -28.37 3.32
N GLU A 30 23.43 -28.68 4.20
CA GLU A 30 22.13 -28.01 4.26
C GLU A 30 22.30 -26.52 4.56
N GLN A 31 23.11 -26.14 5.56
CA GLN A 31 23.43 -24.75 5.85
C GLN A 31 24.10 -24.03 4.67
N SER A 32 25.03 -24.70 3.98
CA SER A 32 25.66 -24.16 2.76
C SER A 32 24.63 -23.92 1.65
N GLU A 33 23.67 -24.82 1.46
CA GLU A 33 22.62 -24.67 0.47
C GLU A 33 21.68 -23.50 0.80
N TYR A 34 21.28 -23.35 2.07
CA TYR A 34 20.54 -22.17 2.54
C TYR A 34 21.31 -20.87 2.30
N ALA A 35 22.60 -20.83 2.65
CA ALA A 35 23.44 -19.65 2.45
C ALA A 35 23.53 -19.26 0.96
N LYS A 36 23.73 -20.24 0.07
CA LYS A 36 23.74 -19.99 -1.39
C LYS A 36 22.40 -19.48 -1.89
N THR A 37 21.30 -20.03 -1.38
CA THR A 37 19.94 -19.62 -1.73
C THR A 37 19.68 -18.18 -1.30
N ASN A 38 20.04 -17.80 -0.08
CA ASN A 38 19.90 -16.44 0.42
C ASN A 38 20.72 -15.44 -0.42
N VAL A 39 21.97 -15.76 -0.74
CA VAL A 39 22.81 -14.91 -1.61
C VAL A 39 22.18 -14.73 -2.99
N ALA A 40 21.57 -15.77 -3.55
CA ALA A 40 20.87 -15.67 -4.83
C ALA A 40 19.61 -14.79 -4.73
N ILE A 41 18.86 -14.89 -3.63
CA ILE A 41 17.69 -14.06 -3.35
C ILE A 41 18.10 -12.59 -3.17
N ASP A 42 19.13 -12.30 -2.37
CA ASP A 42 19.63 -10.94 -2.13
C ASP A 42 20.06 -10.30 -3.46
N LYS A 43 20.82 -11.04 -4.27
CA LYS A 43 21.23 -10.57 -5.60
C LYS A 43 20.05 -10.32 -6.54
N ALA A 44 18.99 -11.13 -6.44
CA ALA A 44 17.77 -10.90 -7.21
C ALA A 44 17.07 -9.62 -6.73
N ILE A 45 16.91 -9.44 -5.42
CA ILE A 45 16.29 -8.24 -4.83
C ILE A 45 17.06 -6.96 -5.20
N ASP A 46 18.39 -7.01 -5.21
CA ASP A 46 19.26 -5.88 -5.54
C ASP A 46 19.36 -5.56 -7.04
N ALA A 47 18.72 -6.36 -7.91
CA ALA A 47 18.68 -6.07 -9.33
C ALA A 47 18.01 -4.72 -9.61
N GLU A 48 18.51 -3.97 -10.60
CA GLU A 48 18.03 -2.62 -10.93
C GLU A 48 16.50 -2.58 -11.16
N ASP A 49 15.94 -3.57 -11.84
CA ASP A 49 14.50 -3.69 -12.10
C ASP A 49 13.67 -3.90 -10.83
N ASN A 50 14.29 -4.40 -9.76
CA ASN A 50 13.67 -4.67 -8.47
C ASN A 50 13.79 -3.49 -7.51
N LYS A 51 14.50 -2.42 -7.88
CA LYS A 51 14.45 -1.16 -7.14
C LYS A 51 13.06 -0.53 -7.24
N THR A 52 12.63 0.11 -6.15
CA THR A 52 11.22 0.49 -5.91
C THR A 52 10.59 1.29 -7.04
N ARG A 53 11.27 2.30 -7.60
CA ARG A 53 10.75 3.12 -8.71
C ARG A 53 10.52 2.27 -9.97
N ASN A 54 11.52 1.47 -10.34
CA ASN A 54 11.44 0.60 -11.53
C ASN A 54 10.38 -0.49 -11.36
N LEU A 55 10.23 -1.00 -10.14
CA LEU A 55 9.21 -1.97 -9.77
C LEU A 55 7.79 -1.39 -9.90
N VAL A 56 7.56 -0.13 -9.49
CA VAL A 56 6.27 0.54 -9.69
C VAL A 56 5.95 0.67 -11.16
N ILE A 57 6.89 1.17 -11.96
CA ILE A 57 6.70 1.39 -13.41
C ILE A 57 6.37 0.07 -14.12
N SER A 58 7.09 -1.01 -13.82
CA SER A 58 6.82 -2.32 -14.41
C SER A 58 5.44 -2.85 -14.01
N THR A 59 5.07 -2.69 -12.74
CA THR A 59 3.73 -3.10 -12.25
C THR A 59 2.61 -2.30 -12.90
N LEU A 60 2.78 -0.98 -13.07
CA LEU A 60 1.80 -0.14 -13.77
C LEU A 60 1.56 -0.63 -15.21
N LYS A 61 2.63 -0.97 -15.93
CA LYS A 61 2.54 -1.56 -17.27
C LYS A 61 1.85 -2.92 -17.26
N GLU A 62 2.17 -3.79 -16.30
CA GLU A 62 1.53 -5.10 -16.12
C GLU A 62 0.01 -5.00 -15.90
N ILE A 63 -0.45 -3.96 -15.18
CA ILE A 63 -1.89 -3.73 -14.96
C ILE A 63 -2.57 -2.97 -16.10
N GLY A 64 -1.85 -2.66 -17.18
CA GLY A 64 -2.39 -2.03 -18.39
C GLY A 64 -2.34 -0.49 -18.40
N CYS A 65 -1.60 0.13 -17.48
CA CYS A 65 -1.39 1.57 -17.48
C CYS A 65 -0.21 1.96 -18.41
N GLN A 66 -0.18 3.23 -18.81
CA GLN A 66 0.92 3.83 -19.58
C GLN A 66 1.60 4.90 -18.70
N PRO A 67 2.57 4.52 -17.85
CA PRO A 67 3.24 5.47 -16.99
C PRO A 67 4.25 6.33 -17.77
N GLU A 68 4.22 7.62 -17.50
CA GLU A 68 5.15 8.64 -17.98
C GLU A 68 5.85 9.30 -16.78
N VAL A 69 7.02 9.89 -17.00
CA VAL A 69 7.76 10.63 -15.97
C VAL A 69 7.70 12.09 -16.32
N ASP A 70 7.25 12.92 -15.38
CA ASP A 70 7.14 14.36 -15.59
C ASP A 70 8.45 15.11 -15.23
N ASP A 71 8.42 16.44 -15.38
CA ASP A 71 9.57 17.31 -15.11
C ASP A 71 9.99 17.34 -13.62
N GLU A 72 9.13 16.86 -12.71
CA GLU A 72 9.38 16.74 -11.27
C GLU A 72 9.83 15.31 -10.87
N ASP A 73 10.14 14.46 -11.84
CA ASP A 73 10.49 13.03 -11.68
C ASP A 73 9.38 12.18 -11.05
N ARG A 74 8.12 12.59 -11.21
CA ARG A 74 6.95 11.84 -10.73
C ARG A 74 6.46 10.88 -11.79
N ILE A 75 5.98 9.71 -11.36
CA ILE A 75 5.42 8.71 -12.27
C ILE A 75 3.93 9.01 -12.47
N CYS A 76 3.56 9.64 -13.57
CA CYS A 76 2.19 10.00 -13.93
C CYS A 76 1.54 8.91 -14.78
N PHE A 77 0.26 8.59 -14.53
CA PHE A 77 -0.45 7.56 -15.29
C PHE A 77 -1.97 7.73 -15.19
N LYS A 78 -2.70 7.10 -16.12
CA LYS A 78 -4.16 6.99 -16.07
C LYS A 78 -4.59 5.59 -15.66
N TYR A 79 -5.55 5.52 -14.74
CA TYR A 79 -6.19 4.26 -14.34
C TYR A 79 -7.71 4.45 -14.27
N GLN A 80 -8.45 3.67 -15.05
CA GLN A 80 -9.93 3.79 -15.19
C GLN A 80 -10.43 5.20 -15.58
N GLY A 81 -9.59 5.99 -16.26
CA GLY A 81 -9.92 7.34 -16.71
C GLY A 81 -9.50 8.46 -15.76
N GLU A 82 -9.12 8.13 -14.53
CA GLU A 82 -8.62 9.08 -13.52
C GLU A 82 -7.09 9.22 -13.64
N GLU A 83 -6.60 10.43 -13.39
CA GLU A 83 -5.18 10.77 -13.45
C GLU A 83 -4.54 10.65 -12.06
N PHE A 84 -3.47 9.86 -11.98
CA PHE A 84 -2.70 9.67 -10.75
C PHE A 84 -1.24 10.01 -10.99
N PHE A 85 -0.53 10.31 -9.91
CA PHE A 85 0.93 10.25 -9.92
C PHE A 85 1.48 9.54 -8.69
N ILE A 86 2.68 8.98 -8.83
CA ILE A 86 3.43 8.34 -7.75
C ILE A 86 4.80 8.99 -7.62
N ASP A 87 5.11 9.45 -6.40
CA ASP A 87 6.46 9.79 -5.98
C ASP A 87 7.17 8.53 -5.50
N ALA A 88 8.25 8.14 -6.17
CA ALA A 88 9.02 6.94 -5.82
C ALA A 88 10.52 7.17 -6.05
N ASP A 89 11.33 6.72 -5.10
CA ASP A 89 12.79 6.80 -5.15
C ASP A 89 13.38 5.40 -4.96
N ASN A 90 14.48 5.11 -5.65
CA ASN A 90 15.12 3.79 -5.64
C ASN A 90 15.91 3.48 -4.36
N ASN A 91 16.09 4.45 -3.47
CA ASN A 91 16.76 4.34 -2.17
C ASN A 91 15.77 4.04 -1.02
N TYR A 92 14.46 4.10 -1.27
CA TYR A 92 13.43 3.89 -0.26
C TYR A 92 12.39 2.85 -0.72
N GLN A 93 11.84 2.09 0.22
CA GLN A 93 10.83 1.05 -0.08
C GLN A 93 9.40 1.58 -0.09
N PHE A 94 9.19 2.85 0.26
CA PHE A 94 7.88 3.49 0.28
C PHE A 94 7.67 4.34 -0.95
N VAL A 95 6.43 4.36 -1.44
CA VAL A 95 6.00 5.23 -2.52
C VAL A 95 4.78 6.02 -2.08
N THR A 96 4.64 7.24 -2.60
CA THR A 96 3.49 8.09 -2.31
C THR A 96 2.62 8.18 -3.55
N LEU A 97 1.43 7.60 -3.48
CA LEU A 97 0.39 7.74 -4.50
C LEU A 97 -0.44 8.98 -4.23
N TRP A 98 -0.74 9.70 -5.30
CA TRP A 98 -1.62 10.86 -5.30
C TRP A 98 -2.66 10.78 -6.41
N ASP A 99 -3.85 11.21 -6.04
CA ASP A 99 -4.99 11.55 -6.90
C ASP A 99 -5.39 12.97 -6.50
N THR A 100 -5.07 13.95 -7.32
CA THR A 100 -5.17 15.36 -6.92
C THR A 100 -6.28 16.08 -7.64
N TRP A 101 -6.98 16.96 -6.92
CA TRP A 101 -7.98 17.85 -7.50
C TRP A 101 -9.17 17.11 -8.14
N TRP A 102 -9.47 15.89 -7.69
CA TRP A 102 -10.60 15.09 -8.19
C TRP A 102 -11.96 15.69 -7.83
N LEU A 103 -12.01 16.56 -6.81
CA LEU A 103 -13.17 17.39 -6.47
C LEU A 103 -12.71 18.79 -6.07
N CYS A 104 -13.38 19.81 -6.62
CA CYS A 104 -13.20 21.21 -6.25
C CYS A 104 -14.53 21.78 -5.75
N VAL A 105 -14.48 22.59 -4.69
CA VAL A 105 -15.64 23.30 -4.14
C VAL A 105 -15.26 24.75 -3.87
N ASP A 106 -16.12 25.70 -4.25
CA ASP A 106 -15.90 27.12 -3.95
C ASP A 106 -15.85 27.36 -2.43
N LEU A 107 -14.91 28.19 -1.97
CA LEU A 107 -14.76 28.48 -0.53
C LEU A 107 -15.97 29.19 0.07
N ASP A 108 -16.73 29.92 -0.75
CA ASP A 108 -17.97 30.59 -0.35
C ASP A 108 -19.17 29.62 -0.22
N ASN A 109 -18.98 28.33 -0.53
CA ASN A 109 -20.04 27.34 -0.38
C ASN A 109 -20.36 27.14 1.11
N ALA A 110 -21.63 27.33 1.48
CA ALA A 110 -22.12 27.19 2.85
C ALA A 110 -21.80 25.82 3.49
N ASN A 111 -21.52 24.80 2.69
CA ASN A 111 -21.26 23.44 3.13
C ASN A 111 -19.77 23.09 3.25
N VAL A 112 -18.83 24.04 3.09
CA VAL A 112 -17.38 23.77 3.21
C VAL A 112 -17.01 23.14 4.56
N GLU A 113 -17.63 23.58 5.65
CA GLU A 113 -17.41 22.99 6.98
C GLU A 113 -17.94 21.55 7.06
N ASN A 114 -19.08 21.25 6.43
CA ASN A 114 -19.61 19.89 6.32
C ASN A 114 -18.70 18.99 5.49
N LEU A 115 -18.06 19.53 4.45
CA LEU A 115 -17.09 18.79 3.65
C LEU A 115 -15.87 18.40 4.49
N LYS A 116 -15.34 19.32 5.33
CA LYS A 116 -14.24 19.01 6.25
C LYS A 116 -14.60 17.89 7.25
N GLU A 117 -15.82 17.90 7.80
CA GLU A 117 -16.32 16.82 8.66
C GLU A 117 -16.43 15.49 7.87
N ALA A 118 -16.96 15.54 6.64
CA ALA A 118 -17.07 14.37 5.77
C ALA A 118 -15.70 13.74 5.48
N ILE A 119 -14.67 14.56 5.24
CA ILE A 119 -13.29 14.12 5.01
C ILE A 119 -12.76 13.33 6.22
N ASN A 120 -12.92 13.86 7.43
CA ASN A 120 -12.49 13.18 8.65
C ASN A 120 -13.17 11.82 8.82
N LEU A 121 -14.48 11.77 8.56
CA LEU A 121 -15.23 10.51 8.60
C LEU A 121 -14.82 9.54 7.49
N ASN A 122 -14.41 10.05 6.33
CA ASN A 122 -13.93 9.23 5.23
C ASN A 122 -12.63 8.51 5.61
N ASN A 123 -11.68 9.26 6.18
CA ASN A 123 -10.35 8.77 6.57
C ASN A 123 -10.36 7.67 7.64
N ILE A 124 -11.47 7.49 8.35
CA ILE A 124 -11.66 6.37 9.29
C ILE A 124 -11.92 5.04 8.55
N ASN A 125 -12.42 5.09 7.32
CA ASN A 125 -13.01 3.94 6.62
C ASN A 125 -12.28 3.53 5.34
N THR A 126 -11.21 4.24 4.99
CA THR A 126 -10.42 4.06 3.76
C THR A 126 -8.95 3.84 4.10
N ILE A 127 -8.24 3.13 3.23
CA ILE A 127 -6.78 2.95 3.30
C ILE A 127 -6.11 4.26 2.88
N VAL A 128 -6.68 4.93 1.89
CA VAL A 128 -6.19 6.24 1.42
C VAL A 128 -6.66 7.35 2.36
N SER A 129 -5.82 8.36 2.53
CA SER A 129 -6.17 9.59 3.21
C SER A 129 -6.76 10.57 2.20
N THR A 130 -7.99 11.01 2.44
CA THR A 130 -8.59 12.18 1.81
C THR A 130 -8.05 13.42 2.50
N VAL A 131 -7.48 14.35 1.74
CA VAL A 131 -6.95 15.62 2.22
C VAL A 131 -7.47 16.76 1.35
N TYR A 132 -7.37 17.99 1.83
CA TYR A 132 -7.75 19.17 1.06
C TYR A 132 -6.62 20.21 1.03
N SER A 133 -6.59 20.98 -0.05
CA SER A 133 -5.77 22.18 -0.20
C SER A 133 -6.67 23.38 -0.48
N ILE A 134 -6.23 24.57 -0.06
CA ILE A 134 -6.94 25.82 -0.33
C ILE A 134 -6.16 26.55 -1.43
N ASP A 135 -6.86 26.91 -2.49
CA ASP A 135 -6.39 27.80 -3.54
C ASP A 135 -7.14 29.12 -3.40
N GLU A 136 -6.47 30.07 -2.76
CA GLU A 136 -7.01 31.41 -2.52
C GLU A 136 -7.14 32.21 -3.82
N ASP A 137 -6.28 31.96 -4.81
CA ASP A 137 -6.27 32.69 -6.09
C ASP A 137 -7.53 32.35 -6.91
N ASN A 138 -7.95 31.10 -6.88
CA ASN A 138 -9.16 30.62 -7.55
C ASN A 138 -10.39 30.54 -6.63
N ASN A 139 -10.27 30.92 -5.35
CA ASN A 139 -11.32 30.84 -4.33
C ASN A 139 -11.91 29.42 -4.18
N GLN A 140 -11.06 28.41 -4.19
CA GLN A 140 -11.46 26.99 -4.21
C GLN A 140 -10.78 26.15 -3.14
N MET A 141 -11.51 25.14 -2.66
CA MET A 141 -10.98 24.01 -1.91
C MET A 141 -10.86 22.81 -2.86
N GLY A 142 -9.63 22.37 -3.10
CA GLY A 142 -9.33 21.14 -3.83
C GLY A 142 -9.25 19.95 -2.89
N ILE A 143 -9.85 18.83 -3.29
CA ILE A 143 -9.80 17.56 -2.56
C ILE A 143 -8.87 16.60 -3.29
N HIS A 144 -8.10 15.84 -2.52
CA HIS A 144 -7.11 14.89 -3.00
C HIS A 144 -7.22 13.57 -2.24
N CYS A 145 -6.79 12.48 -2.85
CA CYS A 145 -6.48 11.23 -2.17
C CYS A 145 -4.97 10.99 -2.16
N LYS A 146 -4.46 10.56 -1.01
CA LYS A 146 -3.04 10.24 -0.79
C LYS A 146 -2.92 8.87 -0.15
N ALA A 147 -1.97 8.06 -0.63
CA ALA A 147 -1.56 6.84 0.07
C ALA A 147 -0.03 6.77 0.14
N ILE A 148 0.50 6.38 1.30
CA ILE A 148 1.91 6.02 1.45
C ILE A 148 1.94 4.51 1.63
N ILE A 149 2.55 3.80 0.69
CA ILE A 149 2.53 2.33 0.65
C ILE A 149 3.94 1.77 0.53
N VAL A 150 4.16 0.59 1.11
CA VAL A 150 5.38 -0.19 0.88
C VAL A 150 5.28 -0.84 -0.50
N PHE A 151 6.34 -0.74 -1.29
CA PHE A 151 6.41 -1.32 -2.62
C PHE A 151 7.75 -1.99 -2.86
N THR A 152 7.78 -3.30 -2.63
CA THR A 152 9.00 -4.13 -2.64
C THR A 152 8.84 -5.37 -3.52
N PRO A 153 9.92 -5.97 -4.01
CA PRO A 153 9.88 -7.19 -4.84
C PRO A 153 9.15 -8.36 -4.18
N SER A 154 9.20 -8.43 -2.84
CA SER A 154 8.60 -9.50 -2.03
C SER A 154 7.06 -9.48 -1.97
N ILE A 155 6.40 -8.45 -2.52
CA ILE A 155 4.93 -8.37 -2.52
C ILE A 155 4.37 -9.39 -3.52
N THR A 156 3.64 -10.38 -3.00
CA THR A 156 2.91 -11.35 -3.81
C THR A 156 1.74 -10.68 -4.54
N ASN A 157 1.55 -11.02 -5.82
CA ASN A 157 0.47 -10.47 -6.66
C ASN A 157 0.43 -8.92 -6.62
N ARG A 158 1.59 -8.32 -6.86
CA ARG A 158 1.85 -6.88 -6.79
C ARG A 158 0.90 -6.04 -7.66
N GLY A 159 0.51 -6.55 -8.84
CA GLY A 159 -0.48 -5.91 -9.69
C GLY A 159 -1.85 -5.80 -9.02
N ASN A 160 -2.34 -6.85 -8.37
CA ASN A 160 -3.59 -6.78 -7.59
C ASN A 160 -3.45 -5.90 -6.35
N TYR A 161 -2.31 -5.95 -5.67
CA TYR A 161 -2.01 -5.07 -4.54
C TYR A 161 -2.14 -3.59 -4.93
N LEU A 162 -1.50 -3.18 -6.03
CA LEU A 162 -1.58 -1.80 -6.52
C LEU A 162 -3.01 -1.43 -6.94
N LYS A 163 -3.72 -2.33 -7.63
CA LYS A 163 -5.13 -2.13 -7.99
C LYS A 163 -6.02 -1.93 -6.76
N THR A 164 -5.78 -2.65 -5.66
CA THR A 164 -6.55 -2.46 -4.43
C THR A 164 -6.38 -1.05 -3.87
N ILE A 165 -5.16 -0.51 -3.87
CA ILE A 165 -4.91 0.87 -3.39
C ILE A 165 -5.56 1.89 -4.33
N LEU A 166 -5.39 1.75 -5.65
CA LEU A 166 -6.02 2.63 -6.63
C LEU A 166 -7.56 2.61 -6.54
N ASN A 167 -8.14 1.42 -6.39
CA ASN A 167 -9.59 1.26 -6.23
C ASN A 167 -10.10 1.86 -4.91
N ASP A 168 -9.26 1.95 -3.88
CA ASP A 168 -9.63 2.59 -2.62
C ASP A 168 -9.72 4.12 -2.72
N CYS A 169 -9.01 4.76 -3.68
CA CYS A 169 -9.26 6.16 -4.05
C CYS A 169 -10.70 6.36 -4.54
N PHE A 170 -11.16 5.55 -5.50
CA PHE A 170 -12.55 5.63 -5.98
C PHE A 170 -13.58 5.37 -4.88
N LYS A 171 -13.29 4.40 -4.01
CA LYS A 171 -14.13 4.15 -2.83
C LYS A 171 -14.17 5.37 -1.90
N ALA A 172 -13.04 6.04 -1.69
CA ALA A 172 -12.98 7.28 -0.92
C ALA A 172 -13.78 8.40 -1.58
N HIS A 173 -13.77 8.50 -2.92
CA HIS A 173 -14.58 9.48 -3.65
C HIS A 173 -16.08 9.25 -3.41
N ASP A 174 -16.53 8.00 -3.57
CA ASP A 174 -17.94 7.62 -3.42
C ASP A 174 -18.43 7.84 -1.98
N LEU A 175 -17.65 7.40 -0.99
CA LEU A 175 -17.98 7.58 0.42
C LEU A 175 -18.01 9.06 0.81
N LEU A 176 -17.08 9.88 0.30
CA LEU A 176 -17.09 11.31 0.57
C LEU A 176 -18.34 11.97 -0.01
N LYS A 177 -18.70 11.65 -1.26
CA LYS A 177 -19.90 12.16 -1.93
C LYS A 177 -21.16 11.79 -1.13
N GLU A 178 -21.30 10.52 -0.73
CA GLU A 178 -22.44 10.06 0.08
C GLU A 178 -22.54 10.81 1.42
N ARG A 179 -21.41 10.96 2.12
CA ARG A 179 -21.36 11.64 3.43
C ARG A 179 -21.68 13.12 3.31
N PHE A 180 -21.14 13.78 2.30
CA PHE A 180 -21.39 15.19 2.04
C PHE A 180 -22.89 15.45 1.80
N ILE A 181 -23.51 14.65 0.92
CA ILE A 181 -24.96 14.70 0.68
C ILE A 181 -25.75 14.51 1.99
N ARG A 182 -25.37 13.50 2.80
CA ARG A 182 -26.06 13.20 4.06
C ARG A 182 -25.93 14.32 5.11
N LEU A 183 -24.77 14.95 5.22
CA LEU A 183 -24.53 16.05 6.17
C LEU A 183 -25.36 17.28 5.80
N ASN A 184 -25.42 17.61 4.50
CA ASN A 184 -26.23 18.72 4.00
C ASN A 184 -27.73 18.51 4.31
N PHE A 185 -28.27 17.30 4.10
CA PHE A 185 -29.66 16.98 4.47
C PHE A 185 -29.92 17.03 5.98
N LYS A 186 -28.94 16.65 6.81
CA LYS A 186 -29.09 16.72 8.28
C LYS A 186 -29.24 18.17 8.73
N GLN A 187 -28.46 19.08 8.14
CA GLN A 187 -28.51 20.51 8.45
C GLN A 187 -29.85 21.15 8.03
N GLU A 188 -30.33 20.89 6.80
CA GLU A 188 -31.66 21.40 6.36
C GLU A 188 -32.78 21.02 7.33
N LYS A 189 -32.75 19.80 7.87
CA LYS A 189 -33.73 19.33 8.86
C LYS A 189 -33.62 20.07 10.19
N HIS A 190 -32.41 20.47 10.59
CA HIS A 190 -32.18 21.26 11.81
C HIS A 190 -32.51 22.76 11.61
N GLU A 191 -32.42 23.27 10.39
CA GLU A 191 -32.77 24.66 10.03
C GLU A 191 -34.28 24.86 9.77
N ALA A 192 -35.02 23.79 9.47
CA ALA A 192 -36.48 23.84 9.41
C ALA A 192 -37.06 24.31 10.77
N LYS A 193 -37.57 25.55 10.81
CA LYS A 193 -38.13 26.19 12.01
C LYS A 193 -39.05 25.24 12.76
N ARG A 194 -38.71 24.95 14.03
CA ARG A 194 -39.59 24.26 14.98
C ARG A 194 -40.93 25.01 15.02
N VAL A 195 -41.99 24.36 14.53
CA VAL A 195 -43.35 24.89 14.65
C VAL A 195 -43.73 24.83 16.13
N VAL A 196 -43.69 25.98 16.80
CA VAL A 196 -44.22 26.12 18.16
C VAL A 196 -45.74 26.11 18.02
N ILE A 197 -46.35 24.96 18.28
CA ILE A 197 -47.81 24.86 18.41
C ILE A 197 -48.16 25.58 19.72
N LYS A 198 -48.69 26.80 19.62
CA LYS A 198 -49.26 27.50 20.77
C LYS A 198 -50.45 26.67 21.27
N GLY A 199 -50.49 26.49 22.59
CA GLY A 199 -51.31 25.48 23.28
C GLY A 199 -52.80 25.55 22.98
N PHE A 200 -53.46 24.42 23.23
CA PHE A 200 -54.90 24.36 23.43
C PHE A 200 -55.24 25.16 24.70
N ASN A 201 -56.10 26.16 24.55
CA ASN A 201 -56.78 26.84 25.67
C ASN A 201 -57.74 25.89 26.38
#